data_AF-A0A8C0IN72-F1
#
_entry.id   AF-A0A8C0IN72-F1
#
_cell.length_a   1.000
_cell.length_b   1.000
_cell.length_c   1.000
_cell.angle_alpha   90.00
_cell.angle_beta   90.00
_cell.angle_gamma   90.00
#
_symmetry.space_group_name_H-M   'P 1'
#
loop_
_entity.id
_entity.type
_entity.pdbx_description
1 polymer ?
#
loop_
_entity_poly.entity_id
_entity_poly.type
_entity_poly.pdbx_seq_one_letter_code
_entity_poly.pdbx_strand_id
1 'polypeptide(L)'
;MTWEDDVESENSKCLHHNSLQRQWNKDLRSSLLTLRDHVPELVKDEKTANIHILTKAIDYIHALQAEEHKLLLEKEKLQARQQQLLKEIEHMETSQTFFYLP
;
A
#
# COMPACT_ATOMS: atom_id res chain seq x y z
N MET A 1 -37.14 -21.84 38.35
CA MET A 1 -36.38 -20.73 37.74
C MET A 1 -35.62 -20.10 38.88
N THR A 2 -34.38 -20.55 39.09
CA THR A 2 -33.56 -20.21 40.26
C THR A 2 -32.65 -19.04 39.92
N TRP A 3 -32.50 -18.09 40.84
CA TRP A 3 -31.62 -16.92 40.68
C TRP A 3 -30.16 -17.28 40.33
N GLU A 4 -29.75 -18.50 40.70
CA GLU A 4 -28.45 -19.10 40.35
C GLU A 4 -28.33 -19.36 38.84
N ASP A 5 -29.42 -19.74 38.14
CA ASP A 5 -29.41 -19.97 36.68
C ASP A 5 -29.22 -18.64 35.91
N ASP A 6 -29.81 -17.55 36.41
CA ASP A 6 -29.68 -16.22 35.79
C ASP A 6 -28.26 -15.65 35.98
N VAL A 7 -27.66 -15.82 37.17
CA VAL A 7 -26.28 -15.40 37.44
C VAL A 7 -25.26 -16.23 36.65
N GLU A 8 -25.47 -17.55 36.53
CA GLU A 8 -24.59 -18.42 35.74
C GLU A 8 -24.72 -18.16 34.23
N SER A 9 -25.92 -17.81 33.77
CA SER A 9 -26.20 -17.33 32.41
C SER A 9 -25.52 -15.97 32.13
N GLU A 10 -25.56 -15.02 33.06
CA GLU A 10 -24.86 -13.73 32.92
C GLU A 10 -23.34 -13.88 32.94
N ASN A 11 -22.80 -14.70 33.83
CA ASN A 11 -21.36 -14.98 33.88
C ASN A 11 -20.87 -15.60 32.56
N SER A 12 -21.62 -16.55 32.01
CA SER A 12 -21.32 -17.17 30.70
C SER A 12 -21.29 -16.16 29.55
N LYS A 13 -22.22 -15.18 29.54
CA LYS A 13 -22.25 -14.09 28.55
C LYS A 13 -21.05 -13.16 28.69
N CYS A 14 -20.69 -12.79 29.92
CA CYS A 14 -19.52 -11.93 30.19
C CYS A 14 -18.21 -12.61 29.76
N LEU A 15 -18.05 -13.91 30.06
CA LEU A 15 -16.89 -14.70 29.65
C LEU A 15 -16.79 -14.81 28.13
N HIS A 16 -17.90 -15.10 27.45
CA HIS A 16 -17.95 -15.14 25.98
C HIS A 16 -17.56 -13.78 25.38
N HIS A 17 -18.14 -12.69 25.89
CA HIS A 17 -17.81 -11.33 25.47
C HIS A 17 -16.33 -11.00 25.68
N ASN A 18 -15.76 -11.35 26.84
CA ASN A 18 -14.34 -11.12 27.13
C ASN A 18 -13.43 -11.92 26.18
N SER A 19 -13.79 -13.16 25.87
CA SER A 19 -13.07 -14.00 24.91
C SER A 19 -13.08 -13.39 23.51
N LEU A 20 -14.24 -12.93 23.04
CA LEU A 20 -14.36 -12.24 21.75
C LEU A 20 -13.53 -10.96 21.72
N GLN A 21 -13.58 -10.14 22.78
CA GLN A 21 -12.81 -8.89 22.84
C GLN A 21 -11.29 -9.15 22.86
N ARG A 22 -10.85 -10.21 23.54
CA ARG A 22 -9.43 -10.63 23.52
C ARG A 22 -9.00 -11.05 22.12
N GLN A 23 -9.81 -11.82 21.42
CA GLN A 23 -9.52 -12.25 20.05
C GLN A 23 -9.47 -11.03 19.11
N TRP A 24 -10.46 -10.15 19.18
CA TRP A 24 -10.47 -8.92 18.39
C TRP A 24 -9.25 -8.03 18.66
N ASN A 25 -8.85 -7.87 19.94
CA ASN A 25 -7.65 -7.13 20.30
C ASN A 25 -6.37 -7.80 19.75
N LYS A 26 -6.31 -9.13 19.72
CA LYS A 26 -5.19 -9.87 19.13
C LYS A 26 -5.10 -9.63 17.63
N ASP A 27 -6.23 -9.71 16.92
CA ASP A 27 -6.29 -9.51 15.48
C ASP A 27 -5.94 -8.06 15.10
N LEU A 28 -6.43 -7.08 15.86
CA LEU A 28 -6.08 -5.67 15.68
C LEU A 28 -4.57 -5.43 15.87
N ARG A 29 -3.97 -6.01 16.91
CA ARG A 29 -2.52 -5.94 17.13
C ARG A 29 -1.74 -6.56 15.98
N SER A 30 -2.18 -7.72 15.49
CA SER A 30 -1.56 -8.37 14.33
C SER A 30 -1.62 -7.48 13.09
N SER A 31 -2.80 -6.88 12.81
CA SER A 31 -2.98 -5.96 11.68
C SER A 31 -2.07 -4.74 11.77
N LEU A 32 -1.95 -4.13 12.96
CA LEU A 32 -1.05 -2.98 13.17
C LEU A 32 0.43 -3.34 13.01
N LEU A 33 0.85 -4.53 13.46
CA LEU A 33 2.22 -5.01 13.23
C LEU A 33 2.49 -5.23 11.75
N THR A 34 1.58 -5.89 11.04
CA THR A 34 1.70 -6.04 9.58
C THR A 34 1.78 -4.68 8.89
N LEU A 35 0.94 -3.71 9.28
CA LEU A 35 0.98 -2.36 8.72
C LEU A 35 2.33 -1.67 8.96
N ARG A 36 2.85 -1.75 10.20
CA ARG A 36 4.15 -1.21 10.56
C ARG A 36 5.26 -1.77 9.67
N ASP A 37 5.24 -3.07 9.40
CA ASP A 37 6.27 -3.75 8.61
C ASP A 37 6.28 -3.29 7.13
N HIS A 38 5.19 -2.71 6.63
CA HIS A 38 5.10 -2.12 5.29
C HIS A 38 5.54 -0.65 5.24
N VAL A 39 5.73 0.01 6.38
CA VAL A 39 6.14 1.42 6.47
C VAL A 39 7.64 1.47 6.74
N PRO A 40 8.49 1.84 5.76
CA PRO A 40 9.95 1.70 5.86
C PRO A 40 10.58 2.40 7.07
N GLU A 41 10.02 3.54 7.47
CA GLU A 41 10.49 4.31 8.63
C GLU A 41 10.25 3.57 9.97
N LEU A 42 9.26 2.68 10.03
CA LEU A 42 8.82 2.03 11.25
C LEU A 42 9.34 0.61 11.45
N VAL A 43 9.86 -0.02 10.39
CA VAL A 43 10.43 -1.39 10.45
C VAL A 43 11.53 -1.50 11.51
N LYS A 44 12.25 -0.40 11.78
CA LYS A 44 13.36 -0.36 12.75
C LYS A 44 12.92 -0.08 14.18
N ASP A 45 11.71 0.44 14.40
CA ASP A 45 11.21 0.84 15.72
C ASP A 45 10.13 -0.12 16.23
N GLU A 46 10.58 -1.18 16.91
CA GLU A 46 9.70 -2.21 17.47
C GLU A 46 8.69 -1.69 18.50
N LYS A 47 8.99 -0.58 19.19
CA LYS A 47 8.17 0.01 20.27
C LYS A 47 7.35 1.22 19.83
N THR A 48 7.00 1.32 18.54
CA THR A 48 6.20 2.43 18.02
C THR A 48 4.74 2.37 18.53
N ALA A 49 4.21 3.49 19.00
CA ALA A 49 2.82 3.57 19.46
C ALA A 49 1.82 3.47 18.29
N ASN A 50 0.64 2.87 18.52
CA ASN A 50 -0.38 2.62 17.48
C ASN A 50 -0.74 3.87 16.66
N ILE A 51 -0.90 5.02 17.32
CA ILE A 51 -1.25 6.27 16.62
C ILE A 51 -0.15 6.70 15.65
N HIS A 52 1.12 6.52 16.03
CA HIS A 52 2.25 6.83 15.17
C HIS A 52 2.34 5.88 13.98
N ILE A 53 1.99 4.58 14.16
CA ILE A 53 1.89 3.63 13.06
C ILE A 53 0.89 4.14 12.01
N LEU A 54 -0.31 4.54 12.46
CA LEU A 54 -1.35 5.03 11.56
C LEU A 54 -0.94 6.34 10.87
N THR A 55 -0.41 7.31 11.61
CA THR A 55 0.05 8.59 11.04
C THR A 55 1.12 8.38 9.96
N LYS A 56 2.15 7.58 10.27
CA LYS A 56 3.23 7.32 9.31
C LYS A 56 2.78 6.49 8.11
N ALA A 57 1.84 5.58 8.28
CA ALA A 57 1.25 4.86 7.16
C ALA A 57 0.51 5.81 6.20
N ILE A 58 -0.26 6.77 6.73
CA ILE A 58 -0.94 7.78 5.92
C ILE A 58 0.07 8.65 5.17
N ASP A 59 1.10 9.15 5.87
CA ASP A 59 2.15 9.95 5.26
C ASP A 59 2.88 9.18 4.15
N TYR A 60 3.15 7.89 4.38
CA TYR A 60 3.81 7.03 3.40
C TYR A 60 2.94 6.76 2.17
N ILE A 61 1.62 6.59 2.34
CA ILE A 61 0.69 6.47 1.21
C ILE A 61 0.71 7.74 0.35
N HIS A 62 0.69 8.93 0.96
CA HIS A 62 0.78 10.19 0.21
C HIS A 62 2.11 10.32 -0.55
N ALA A 63 3.22 9.90 0.08
CA ALA A 63 4.53 9.89 -0.58
C ALA A 63 4.57 8.93 -1.78
N LEU A 64 4.00 7.73 -1.65
CA LEU A 64 3.91 6.75 -2.74
C LEU A 64 3.05 7.28 -3.89
N GLN A 65 1.91 7.92 -3.61
CA GLN A 65 1.05 8.53 -4.62
C GLN A 65 1.76 9.64 -5.39
N ALA A 66 2.53 10.47 -4.70
CA ALA A 66 3.33 11.52 -5.33
C ALA A 66 4.42 10.95 -6.24
N GLU A 67 5.13 9.90 -5.79
CA GLU A 67 6.16 9.24 -6.60
C GLU A 67 5.56 8.49 -7.80
N GLU A 68 4.42 7.81 -7.62
CA GLU A 68 3.68 7.17 -8.72
C GLU A 68 3.33 8.20 -9.81
N HIS A 69 2.76 9.34 -9.43
CA HIS A 69 2.43 10.39 -10.38
C HIS A 69 3.66 10.92 -11.13
N LYS A 70 4.78 11.12 -10.43
CA LYS A 70 6.04 11.54 -11.04
C LYS A 70 6.59 10.50 -12.03
N LEU A 71 6.56 9.22 -11.67
CA LEU A 71 7.01 8.13 -12.53
C LEU A 71 6.12 7.99 -13.78
N LEU A 72 4.82 8.21 -13.66
CA LEU A 72 3.91 8.22 -14.81
C LEU A 72 4.27 9.34 -15.80
N LEU A 73 4.52 10.55 -15.32
CA LEU A 73 4.95 11.67 -16.18
C LEU A 73 6.29 11.40 -16.86
N GLU A 74 7.25 10.81 -16.14
CA GLU A 74 8.54 10.44 -16.71
C GLU A 74 8.39 9.36 -17.81
N LYS A 75 7.55 8.36 -17.56
CA LYS A 75 7.23 7.32 -18.54
C LYS A 75 6.63 7.92 -19.81
N GLU A 76 5.66 8.82 -19.70
CA GLU A 76 5.05 9.49 -20.86
C GLU A 76 6.09 10.30 -21.66
N LYS A 77 6.95 11.05 -20.97
CA LYS A 77 8.03 11.81 -21.61
C LYS A 77 9.00 10.90 -22.37
N LEU A 78 9.38 9.79 -21.77
CA LEU A 78 10.27 8.80 -22.39
C LEU A 78 9.62 8.14 -23.61
N GLN A 79 8.33 7.79 -23.52
CA GLN A 79 7.56 7.25 -24.65
C GLN A 79 7.46 8.23 -25.81
N ALA A 80 7.17 9.50 -25.53
CA ALA A 80 7.15 10.55 -26.55
C ALA A 80 8.51 10.71 -27.23
N ARG A 81 9.60 10.70 -26.45
CA ARG A 81 10.96 10.77 -26.99
C ARG A 81 11.31 9.56 -27.85
N GLN A 82 10.92 8.37 -27.43
CA GLN A 82 11.11 7.14 -28.20
C GLN A 82 10.39 7.22 -29.55
N GLN A 83 9.13 7.64 -29.57
CA GLN A 83 8.36 7.79 -30.81
C GLN A 83 8.97 8.83 -31.76
N GLN A 84 9.48 9.95 -31.23
CA GLN A 84 10.18 10.94 -32.05
C GLN A 84 11.42 10.37 -32.71
N LEU A 85 12.26 9.65 -31.95
CA LEU A 85 13.48 9.05 -32.47
C LEU A 85 13.19 7.97 -33.52
N LEU A 86 12.16 7.15 -33.32
CA LEU A 86 11.75 6.15 -34.31
C LEU A 86 11.32 6.80 -35.63
N LYS A 87 10.56 7.90 -35.58
CA LYS A 87 10.18 8.66 -36.78
C LYS A 87 11.39 9.27 -37.48
N GLU A 88 12.37 9.76 -36.73
CA GLU A 88 13.60 10.32 -37.29
C GLU A 88 14.43 9.24 -38.01
N ILE A 89 14.56 8.05 -37.41
CA ILE A 89 15.21 6.89 -38.04
C ILE A 89 14.47 6.49 -39.34
N GLU A 90 13.15 6.34 -39.30
CA GLU A 90 12.35 5.99 -40.48
C GLU A 90 12.50 7.03 -41.59
N HIS A 91 12.49 8.33 -41.25
CA HIS A 91 12.72 9.40 -42.22
C HIS A 91 14.12 9.32 -42.86
N MET A 92 15.15 8.99 -42.09
CA MET A 92 16.52 8.84 -42.60
C MET A 92 16.66 7.60 -43.50
N GLU A 93 16.03 6.49 -43.14
CA GLU A 93 16.03 5.25 -43.94
C GLU A 93 15.28 5.42 -45.26
N THR A 94 14.11 6.06 -45.22
CA THR A 94 13.32 6.39 -46.42
C THR A 94 14.07 7.38 -47.32
N SER A 95 14.65 8.45 -46.76
CA SER A 95 15.44 9.41 -47.54
C SER A 95 16.69 8.78 -48.18
N GLN A 96 17.38 7.87 -47.49
CA GLN A 96 18.50 7.12 -48.07
C GLN A 96 18.03 6.18 -49.19
N THR A 97 16.95 5.43 -48.98
CA THR A 97 16.42 4.51 -50.01
C THR A 97 15.97 5.24 -51.28
N PHE A 98 15.39 6.45 -51.18
CA PHE A 98 15.08 7.28 -52.35
C PHE A 98 16.33 7.79 -53.09
N PHE A 99 17.46 7.97 -52.40
CA PHE A 99 18.70 8.44 -53.01
C PHE A 99 19.45 7.36 -53.80
N TYR A 100 19.14 6.08 -53.58
CA TYR A 100 19.76 4.92 -54.25
C TYR A 100 18.84 4.22 -55.28
N LEU A 101 17.68 4.81 -55.62
CA LEU A 101 16.81 4.32 -56.70
C LEU A 101 17.38 4.75 -58.08
N PRO A 102 17.65 3.82 -59.02
CA PRO A 102 18.26 4.12 -60.33
C PRO A 102 17.45 5.03 -61.25
#